data_AF-A0A9E4BHI8-F1
#
_entry.id   AF-A0A9E4BHI8-F1
#
_cell.length_a   1.000
_cell.length_b   1.000
_cell.length_c   1.000
_cell.angle_alpha   90.00
_cell.angle_beta   90.00
_cell.angle_gamma   90.00
#
_symmetry.space_group_name_H-M   'P 1'
#
loop_
_entity.id
_entity.type
_entity.pdbx_description
1 polymer ?
#
loop_
_entity_poly.entity_id
_entity_poly.type
_entity_poly.pdbx_seq_one_letter_code
_entity_poly.pdbx_strand_id
1 'polypeptide(L)'
;MNPLDSGLRRSDERRLSLRHDVSRNPVYRKSISTNFLKEHYRDAKTDSLYIQANTIIPVPGAEDLIIQIRTAQDEDGDPGVMVQRSYQNDDVTSFFKRVRDLALNGLPNEIKPYRKSRWANIEDDNIRYYHLWHSEQPWGNWTLFYEVVMKFNDPSKGTAFCSNAHIAIRYWFDKQGKISGLLVDESKSLKNFVDNLDIHEDQKLYQRGESGRVMVDFGGSTLDDNFAKFLADTLRRFIEVATPAIMDFLDERNEEDE
;
A
#
# COMPACT_ATOMS: atom_id res chain seq x y z
N MET A 1 -40.83 34.25 2.11
CA MET A 1 -40.46 33.86 3.49
C MET A 1 -40.68 32.37 3.63
N ASN A 2 -39.62 31.63 3.96
CA ASN A 2 -39.69 30.33 4.64
C ASN A 2 -40.28 30.54 6.06
N PRO A 3 -40.86 29.53 6.75
CA PRO A 3 -40.05 28.41 7.25
C PRO A 3 -40.71 27.00 7.43
N LEU A 4 -39.85 25.96 7.38
CA LEU A 4 -39.67 24.82 8.32
C LEU A 4 -40.89 23.90 8.62
N ASP A 5 -40.83 22.57 8.74
CA ASP A 5 -39.76 21.55 8.78
C ASP A 5 -40.45 20.15 8.86
N SER A 6 -39.63 19.10 8.85
CA SER A 6 -39.88 17.68 9.15
C SER A 6 -39.99 16.73 7.95
N GLY A 7 -38.83 16.18 7.58
CA GLY A 7 -38.74 15.04 6.68
C GLY A 7 -37.50 14.22 6.97
N LEU A 8 -37.61 13.27 7.92
CA LEU A 8 -36.73 12.10 7.97
C LEU A 8 -36.66 11.48 6.56
N ARG A 9 -35.47 11.39 5.96
CA ARG A 9 -35.26 10.52 4.79
C ARG A 9 -34.12 9.56 5.06
N ARG A 10 -34.52 8.29 5.25
CA ARG A 10 -33.70 7.10 5.05
C ARG A 10 -32.99 7.22 3.71
N SER A 11 -31.68 7.05 3.69
CA SER A 11 -30.93 6.84 2.45
C SER A 11 -31.19 5.42 1.97
N ASP A 12 -31.96 5.30 0.89
CA ASP A 12 -32.22 4.05 0.18
C ASP A 12 -30.92 3.50 -0.42
N GLU A 13 -30.44 2.36 0.10
CA GLU A 13 -29.48 1.52 -0.61
C GLU A 13 -30.17 0.90 -1.84
N ARG A 14 -29.99 1.51 -3.02
CA ARG A 14 -30.43 0.88 -4.28
C ARG A 14 -29.43 -0.19 -4.70
N ARG A 15 -29.76 -1.45 -4.42
CA ARG A 15 -29.11 -2.63 -5.00
C ARG A 15 -29.57 -2.80 -6.44
N LEU A 16 -28.64 -2.71 -7.39
CA LEU A 16 -28.86 -3.09 -8.78
C LEU A 16 -28.41 -4.54 -8.98
N SER A 17 -29.34 -5.44 -9.31
CA SER A 17 -29.05 -6.79 -9.79
C SER A 17 -29.22 -6.84 -11.30
N LEU A 18 -28.19 -7.21 -12.05
CA LEU A 18 -28.25 -7.37 -13.51
C LEU A 18 -28.28 -8.86 -13.87
N ARG A 19 -29.26 -9.26 -14.68
CA ARG A 19 -29.33 -10.59 -15.32
C ARG A 19 -28.75 -10.49 -16.73
N HIS A 20 -27.99 -11.50 -17.14
CA HIS A 20 -27.40 -11.60 -18.48
C HIS A 20 -28.45 -11.98 -19.52
N ASP A 21 -28.44 -11.27 -20.65
CA ASP A 21 -29.09 -11.70 -21.89
C ASP A 21 -28.07 -11.60 -23.04
N VAL A 22 -27.93 -12.65 -23.85
CA VAL A 22 -26.87 -12.81 -24.83
C VAL A 22 -27.46 -12.70 -26.23
N SER A 23 -27.22 -11.59 -26.94
CA SER A 23 -27.38 -11.58 -28.40
C SER A 23 -26.41 -10.62 -29.10
N ARG A 24 -26.02 -11.03 -30.31
CA ARG A 24 -24.92 -10.52 -31.16
C ARG A 24 -25.35 -9.31 -32.01
N ASN A 25 -24.50 -8.27 -32.12
CA ASN A 25 -23.96 -7.62 -33.36
C ASN A 25 -23.46 -6.17 -33.12
N PRO A 26 -22.65 -5.58 -34.05
CA PRO A 26 -21.50 -4.74 -33.69
C PRO A 26 -21.80 -3.24 -33.77
N VAL A 27 -21.41 -2.46 -32.75
CA VAL A 27 -21.47 -0.99 -32.79
C VAL A 27 -20.29 -0.38 -32.05
N TYR A 28 -19.55 0.47 -32.76
CA TYR A 28 -18.56 1.49 -32.34
C TYR A 28 -17.86 1.33 -30.98
N ARG A 29 -16.59 0.92 -31.01
CA ARG A 29 -15.67 0.99 -29.86
C ARG A 29 -15.29 2.45 -29.58
N LYS A 30 -15.80 3.01 -28.47
CA LYS A 30 -15.09 4.05 -27.72
C LYS A 30 -14.62 3.44 -26.41
N SER A 31 -13.31 3.35 -26.25
CA SER A 31 -12.65 2.84 -25.04
C SER A 31 -12.71 3.89 -23.93
N ILE A 32 -13.16 3.47 -22.75
CA ILE A 32 -12.91 4.23 -21.51
C ILE A 32 -11.43 3.99 -21.15
N SER A 33 -10.64 5.05 -21.00
CA SER A 33 -9.34 4.96 -20.35
C SER A 33 -9.55 4.92 -18.84
N THR A 34 -9.42 3.72 -18.25
CA THR A 34 -9.50 3.53 -16.81
C THR A 34 -8.11 3.68 -16.20
N ASN A 35 -7.75 4.90 -15.81
CA ASN A 35 -6.74 5.07 -14.77
C ASN A 35 -7.47 4.89 -13.42
N PHE A 36 -7.02 3.92 -12.62
CA PHE A 36 -7.50 3.58 -11.27
C PHE A 36 -8.78 2.71 -11.18
N LEU A 37 -8.70 1.44 -11.59
CA LEU A 37 -9.57 0.38 -11.08
C LEU A 37 -8.68 -0.73 -10.53
N LYS A 38 -8.64 -0.93 -9.21
CA LYS A 38 -7.73 -1.91 -8.60
C LYS A 38 -8.40 -3.09 -7.88
N GLU A 39 -9.72 -3.11 -7.72
CA GLU A 39 -10.38 -4.24 -7.02
C GLU A 39 -11.73 -4.59 -7.67
N HIS A 40 -11.79 -5.77 -8.28
CA HIS A 40 -13.03 -6.46 -8.64
C HIS A 40 -13.24 -7.60 -7.64
N TYR A 41 -14.41 -7.65 -7.01
CA TYR A 41 -14.82 -8.76 -6.16
C TYR A 41 -15.83 -9.63 -6.93
N ARG A 42 -15.59 -10.94 -7.03
CA ARG A 42 -16.53 -11.90 -7.60
C ARG A 42 -17.17 -12.69 -6.46
N ASP A 43 -18.48 -12.60 -6.32
CA ASP A 43 -19.22 -13.46 -5.39
C ASP A 43 -19.35 -14.85 -6.01
N ALA A 44 -18.68 -15.83 -5.41
CA ALA A 44 -18.65 -17.21 -5.89
C ALA A 44 -20.02 -17.92 -5.80
N LYS A 45 -20.98 -17.43 -5.00
CA LYS A 45 -22.31 -18.03 -4.87
C LYS A 45 -23.30 -17.51 -5.89
N THR A 46 -23.15 -16.26 -6.33
CA THR A 46 -24.11 -15.61 -7.24
C THR A 46 -23.54 -15.30 -8.62
N ASP A 47 -22.26 -15.61 -8.83
CA ASP A 47 -21.47 -15.26 -10.02
C ASP A 47 -21.52 -13.77 -10.39
N SER A 48 -21.74 -12.92 -9.38
CA SER A 48 -21.89 -11.48 -9.57
C SER A 48 -20.54 -10.78 -9.39
N LEU A 49 -20.24 -9.82 -10.26
CA LEU A 49 -19.01 -9.03 -10.21
C LEU A 49 -19.30 -7.64 -9.62
N TYR A 50 -18.50 -7.24 -8.64
CA TYR A 50 -18.63 -5.96 -7.96
C TYR A 50 -17.40 -5.10 -8.26
N ILE A 51 -17.65 -3.84 -8.61
CA ILE A 51 -16.60 -2.84 -8.85
C ILE A 51 -16.65 -1.84 -7.71
N GLN A 52 -15.53 -1.65 -7.02
CA GLN A 52 -15.39 -0.58 -6.04
C GLN A 52 -14.69 0.62 -6.69
N ALA A 53 -15.40 1.73 -6.83
CA ALA A 53 -14.87 2.99 -7.33
C ALA A 53 -15.33 4.15 -6.44
N ASN A 54 -14.42 5.09 -6.15
CA ASN A 54 -14.76 6.28 -5.36
C ASN A 54 -15.60 7.28 -6.18
N THR A 55 -15.45 7.27 -7.50
CA THR A 55 -16.21 8.11 -8.44
C THR A 55 -16.47 7.34 -9.73
N ILE A 56 -17.71 7.33 -10.21
CA ILE A 56 -18.08 6.87 -11.56
C ILE A 56 -18.47 8.12 -12.34
N ILE A 57 -17.72 8.45 -13.41
CA ILE A 57 -18.02 9.62 -14.24
C ILE A 57 -18.83 9.15 -15.46
N PRO A 58 -20.14 9.44 -15.53
CA PRO A 58 -20.92 9.16 -16.73
C PRO A 58 -20.47 10.09 -17.86
N VAL A 59 -20.22 9.53 -19.04
CA VAL A 59 -19.91 10.33 -20.24
C VAL A 59 -21.24 10.78 -20.88
N PRO A 60 -21.46 12.09 -21.11
CA PRO A 60 -22.69 12.57 -21.74
C PRO A 60 -22.91 11.92 -23.12
N GLY A 61 -24.10 11.34 -23.33
CA GLY A 61 -24.47 10.64 -24.58
C GLY A 61 -24.27 9.13 -24.58
N ALA A 62 -23.80 8.53 -23.47
CA ALA A 62 -23.84 7.09 -23.25
C ALA A 62 -25.05 6.74 -22.37
N GLU A 63 -26.09 6.13 -22.95
CA GLU A 63 -27.29 5.70 -22.22
C GLU A 63 -27.05 4.40 -21.44
N ASP A 64 -26.09 3.58 -21.91
CA ASP A 64 -25.70 2.31 -21.30
C ASP A 64 -24.24 2.33 -20.83
N LEU A 65 -24.02 1.98 -19.56
CA LEU A 65 -22.69 1.67 -19.04
C LEU A 65 -22.34 0.22 -19.42
N ILE A 66 -21.62 0.04 -20.53
CA ILE A 66 -21.14 -1.29 -20.95
C ILE A 66 -19.80 -1.57 -20.25
N ILE A 67 -19.84 -2.38 -19.18
CA ILE A 67 -18.65 -2.95 -18.57
C ILE A 67 -18.33 -4.25 -19.32
N GLN A 68 -17.35 -4.21 -20.22
CA GLN A 68 -16.83 -5.43 -20.84
C GLN A 68 -15.86 -6.13 -19.88
N ILE A 69 -16.33 -7.22 -19.27
CA ILE A 69 -15.44 -8.19 -18.63
C ILE A 69 -14.77 -8.96 -19.77
N ARG A 70 -13.48 -8.70 -20.03
CA ARG A 70 -12.69 -9.61 -20.85
C ARG A 70 -12.42 -10.87 -20.02
N THR A 71 -13.28 -11.86 -20.12
CA THR A 71 -12.85 -13.24 -19.91
C THR A 71 -12.03 -13.62 -21.13
N ALA A 72 -10.71 -13.70 -20.98
CA ALA A 72 -9.89 -14.40 -21.95
C ALA A 72 -10.39 -15.86 -21.97
N GLN A 73 -11.16 -16.22 -23.01
CA GLN A 73 -11.24 -17.61 -23.43
C GLN A 73 -10.09 -17.77 -24.42
N ASP A 74 -9.02 -18.39 -23.97
CA ASP A 74 -7.97 -18.83 -24.86
C ASP A 74 -8.56 -19.99 -25.69
N GLU A 75 -8.92 -19.69 -26.93
CA GLU A 75 -9.02 -20.71 -27.96
C GLU A 75 -7.60 -21.21 -28.22
N ASP A 76 -7.46 -22.52 -28.08
CA ASP A 76 -6.28 -23.32 -28.43
C ASP A 76 -5.05 -23.19 -27.52
N GLY A 77 -5.19 -23.77 -26.34
CA GLY A 77 -4.11 -24.52 -25.70
C GLY A 77 -3.21 -23.74 -24.75
N ASP A 78 -3.74 -23.38 -23.58
CA ASP A 78 -2.94 -22.83 -22.48
C ASP A 78 -3.47 -23.30 -21.11
N PRO A 79 -2.63 -23.81 -20.18
CA PRO A 79 -2.85 -23.65 -18.76
C PRO A 79 -2.12 -22.39 -18.26
N GLY A 80 -2.14 -21.32 -19.04
CA GLY A 80 -1.89 -19.93 -18.65
C GLY A 80 -3.05 -19.37 -17.84
N VAL A 81 -3.56 -20.17 -16.91
CA VAL A 81 -4.04 -19.61 -15.66
C VAL A 81 -2.78 -18.98 -15.08
N MET A 82 -2.57 -17.68 -15.28
CA MET A 82 -1.87 -16.90 -14.29
C MET A 82 -2.72 -17.07 -13.03
N VAL A 83 -2.41 -18.15 -12.30
CA VAL A 83 -2.81 -18.35 -10.93
C VAL A 83 -2.22 -17.11 -10.28
N GLN A 84 -3.05 -16.09 -10.13
CA GLN A 84 -2.82 -15.01 -9.20
C GLN A 84 -2.75 -15.76 -7.87
N ARG A 85 -1.57 -16.30 -7.53
CA ARG A 85 -1.33 -17.02 -6.28
C ARG A 85 -1.94 -16.10 -5.24
N SER A 86 -2.84 -16.60 -4.41
CA SER A 86 -3.59 -15.76 -3.48
C SER A 86 -2.63 -15.28 -2.37
N TYR A 87 -1.75 -14.34 -2.70
CA TYR A 87 -0.73 -13.75 -1.85
C TYR A 87 -1.33 -12.96 -0.68
N GLN A 88 -2.65 -12.76 -0.71
CA GLN A 88 -3.39 -11.95 0.25
C GLN A 88 -3.40 -12.56 1.67
N ASN A 89 -3.14 -13.86 1.82
CA ASN A 89 -3.08 -14.57 3.11
C ASN A 89 -2.02 -15.68 3.13
N ASP A 90 -0.90 -15.49 2.46
CA ASP A 90 0.21 -16.46 2.50
C ASP A 90 1.04 -16.36 3.79
N ASP A 91 1.94 -17.32 3.99
CA ASP A 91 2.81 -17.40 5.17
C ASP A 91 3.69 -16.15 5.32
N VAL A 92 4.10 -15.54 4.20
CA VAL A 92 4.88 -14.28 4.21
C VAL A 92 4.05 -13.13 4.76
N THR A 93 2.79 -13.00 4.34
CA THR A 93 1.87 -12.00 4.88
C THR A 93 1.64 -12.22 6.38
N SER A 94 1.47 -13.47 6.80
CA SER A 94 1.31 -13.82 8.22
C SER A 94 2.55 -13.48 9.03
N PHE A 95 3.74 -13.75 8.48
CA PHE A 95 5.02 -13.38 9.08
C PHE A 95 5.16 -11.86 9.26
N PHE A 96 4.89 -11.06 8.22
CA PHE A 96 4.95 -9.60 8.36
C PHE A 96 3.93 -9.03 9.34
N LYS A 97 2.71 -9.59 9.38
CA LYS A 97 1.71 -9.21 10.38
C LYS A 97 2.21 -9.50 11.80
N ARG A 98 2.88 -10.63 12.01
CA ARG A 98 3.52 -10.97 13.29
C ARG A 98 4.65 -9.99 13.65
N VAL A 99 5.56 -9.69 12.72
CA VAL A 99 6.64 -8.71 12.94
C VAL A 99 6.05 -7.35 13.32
N ARG A 100 5.05 -6.88 12.57
CA ARG A 100 4.30 -5.65 12.87
C ARG A 100 3.72 -5.69 14.27
N ASP A 101 2.96 -6.73 14.62
CA ASP A 101 2.25 -6.79 15.89
C ASP A 101 3.21 -6.83 17.08
N LEU A 102 4.34 -7.51 16.93
CA LEU A 102 5.43 -7.49 17.91
C LEU A 102 6.03 -6.08 18.03
N ALA A 103 6.39 -5.43 16.93
CA ALA A 103 7.00 -4.11 16.93
C ALA A 103 6.09 -3.06 17.58
N LEU A 104 4.81 -3.09 17.22
CA LEU A 104 3.79 -2.16 17.68
C LEU A 104 3.29 -2.42 19.11
N ASN A 105 3.59 -3.58 19.68
CA ASN A 105 3.24 -3.88 21.06
C ASN A 105 4.10 -3.05 22.01
N GLY A 106 3.46 -2.38 22.98
CA GLY A 106 4.13 -1.53 23.96
C GLY A 106 4.50 -0.11 23.50
N LEU A 107 4.35 0.22 22.21
CA LEU A 107 4.58 1.59 21.73
C LEU A 107 3.52 2.57 22.26
N PRO A 108 3.90 3.79 22.67
CA PRO A 108 2.98 4.90 22.94
C PRO A 108 2.09 5.19 21.72
N ASN A 109 0.85 5.63 21.95
CA ASN A 109 -0.13 5.84 20.89
C ASN A 109 0.28 7.00 19.96
N GLU A 110 0.98 7.98 20.49
CA GLU A 110 1.40 9.20 19.82
C GLU A 110 2.33 8.89 18.64
N ILE A 111 3.22 7.92 18.82
CA ILE A 111 4.22 7.53 17.82
C ILE A 111 3.84 6.25 17.06
N LYS A 112 2.64 5.71 17.28
CA LYS A 112 2.23 4.45 16.67
C LYS A 112 1.69 4.65 15.25
N PRO A 113 2.24 3.98 14.22
CA PRO A 113 1.64 3.99 12.89
C PRO A 113 0.25 3.33 12.89
N TYR A 114 -0.77 4.07 12.46
CA TYR A 114 -2.15 3.58 12.37
C TYR A 114 -2.45 2.88 11.05
N ARG A 115 -1.77 3.28 9.99
CA ARG A 115 -1.95 2.74 8.65
C ARG A 115 -0.90 1.67 8.37
N LYS A 116 -1.32 0.64 7.63
CA LYS A 116 -0.50 -0.53 7.34
C LYS A 116 -0.98 -1.23 6.09
N SER A 117 -0.07 -1.93 5.42
CA SER A 117 -0.42 -2.81 4.32
C SER A 117 -1.42 -3.89 4.78
N ARG A 118 -2.38 -4.26 3.92
CA ARG A 118 -3.31 -5.36 4.24
C ARG A 118 -2.67 -6.73 4.04
N TRP A 119 -1.79 -6.84 3.04
CA TRP A 119 -1.03 -8.03 2.65
C TRP A 119 0.43 -7.68 2.38
N ALA A 120 1.28 -8.71 2.27
CA ALA A 120 2.64 -8.55 1.77
C ALA A 120 2.60 -8.24 0.26
N ASN A 121 2.94 -7.02 -0.11
CA ASN A 121 3.01 -6.57 -1.50
C ASN A 121 4.17 -7.25 -2.24
N ILE A 122 4.17 -7.12 -3.57
CA ILE A 122 5.19 -7.66 -4.48
C ILE A 122 5.87 -6.48 -5.15
N GLU A 123 7.19 -6.36 -5.01
CA GLU A 123 8.00 -5.36 -5.75
C GLU A 123 8.58 -5.98 -7.01
N ASP A 124 8.98 -7.24 -6.92
CA ASP A 124 9.54 -8.08 -7.98
C ASP A 124 9.14 -9.53 -7.67
N ASP A 125 9.29 -10.45 -8.62
CA ASP A 125 8.90 -11.87 -8.48
C ASP A 125 9.43 -12.49 -7.18
N ASN A 126 10.59 -12.03 -6.74
CA ASN A 126 11.34 -12.52 -5.60
C ASN A 126 11.29 -11.61 -4.37
N ILE A 127 10.64 -10.44 -4.43
CA ILE A 127 10.69 -9.42 -3.36
C ILE A 127 9.29 -9.15 -2.84
N ARG A 128 9.14 -9.36 -1.52
CA ARG A 128 7.90 -9.09 -0.80
C ARG A 128 8.12 -8.02 0.25
N TYR A 129 7.14 -7.13 0.41
CA TYR A 129 7.28 -6.02 1.35
C TYR A 129 5.98 -5.66 2.06
N TYR A 130 6.12 -5.00 3.20
CA TYR A 130 5.01 -4.61 4.06
C TYR A 130 5.29 -3.24 4.68
N HIS A 131 4.34 -2.31 4.56
CA HIS A 131 4.55 -0.92 4.98
C HIS A 131 3.68 -0.55 6.18
N LEU A 132 4.17 0.39 6.99
CA LEU A 132 3.46 1.07 8.07
C LEU A 132 3.68 2.58 7.94
N TRP A 133 2.64 3.39 8.19
CA TRP A 133 2.75 4.85 8.12
C TRP A 133 1.71 5.55 9.00
N HIS A 134 1.94 6.83 9.29
CA HIS A 134 0.98 7.69 9.98
C HIS A 134 -0.02 8.32 9.00
N SER A 135 -1.16 8.79 9.49
CA SER A 135 -2.15 9.43 8.61
C SER A 135 -1.79 10.90 8.30
N GLU A 136 -1.02 11.53 9.17
CA GLU A 136 -0.64 12.94 9.05
C GLU A 136 0.55 13.12 8.12
N GLN A 137 0.67 14.32 7.54
CA GLN A 137 1.85 14.70 6.78
C GLN A 137 3.09 14.67 7.68
N PRO A 138 4.27 14.32 7.15
CA PRO A 138 4.60 14.04 5.75
C PRO A 138 4.46 12.55 5.40
N TRP A 139 3.88 11.76 6.30
CA TRP A 139 3.70 10.33 6.13
C TRP A 139 2.72 10.02 4.99
N GLY A 140 2.94 8.90 4.33
CA GLY A 140 2.08 8.44 3.25
C GLY A 140 2.56 7.12 2.68
N ASN A 141 1.62 6.30 2.20
CA ASN A 141 1.90 4.93 1.73
C ASN A 141 2.87 4.84 0.53
N TRP A 142 3.12 5.96 -0.15
CA TRP A 142 4.01 6.05 -1.31
C TRP A 142 5.07 7.15 -1.17
N THR A 143 5.17 7.82 -0.03
CA THR A 143 6.00 9.04 0.11
C THR A 143 6.92 9.00 1.31
N LEU A 144 6.42 8.62 2.49
CA LEU A 144 7.23 8.43 3.69
C LEU A 144 6.57 7.37 4.57
N PHE A 145 7.25 6.24 4.74
CA PHE A 145 6.73 5.09 5.46
C PHE A 145 7.84 4.20 5.99
N TYR A 146 7.51 3.41 7.00
CA TYR A 146 8.33 2.30 7.44
C TYR A 146 8.06 1.09 6.56
N GLU A 147 9.09 0.34 6.19
CA GLU A 147 8.96 -0.89 5.42
C GLU A 147 9.73 -2.06 6.02
N VAL A 148 9.14 -3.24 5.92
CA VAL A 148 9.80 -4.53 6.10
C VAL A 148 9.83 -5.19 4.72
N VAL A 149 11.01 -5.55 4.22
CA VAL A 149 11.18 -6.16 2.90
C VAL A 149 11.93 -7.48 3.05
N MET A 150 11.54 -8.49 2.27
CA MET A 150 12.22 -9.78 2.18
C MET A 150 12.43 -10.15 0.72
N LYS A 151 13.65 -10.58 0.42
CA LYS A 151 14.05 -11.14 -0.87
C LYS A 151 14.24 -12.64 -0.76
N PHE A 152 13.59 -13.39 -1.62
CA PHE A 152 13.67 -14.85 -1.71
C PHE A 152 14.49 -15.23 -2.94
N ASN A 153 15.38 -16.23 -2.82
CA ASN A 153 16.17 -16.65 -3.98
C ASN A 153 15.32 -17.37 -5.03
N ASP A 154 14.35 -18.17 -4.59
CA ASP A 154 13.45 -18.92 -5.45
C ASP A 154 12.09 -19.14 -4.76
N PRO A 155 11.11 -18.24 -4.97
CA PRO A 155 9.77 -18.34 -4.40
C PRO A 155 9.00 -19.58 -4.86
N SER A 156 9.43 -20.25 -5.93
CA SER A 156 8.82 -21.51 -6.37
C SER A 156 9.21 -22.68 -5.47
N LYS A 157 10.37 -22.59 -4.81
CA LYS A 157 10.89 -23.57 -3.85
C LYS A 157 10.49 -23.29 -2.41
N GLY A 158 9.72 -22.21 -2.19
CA GLY A 158 9.17 -21.83 -0.89
C GLY A 158 9.71 -20.50 -0.37
N THR A 159 9.04 -19.99 0.67
CA THR A 159 9.31 -18.69 1.29
C THR A 159 9.83 -18.82 2.72
N ALA A 160 10.32 -20.00 3.09
CA ALA A 160 10.90 -20.29 4.40
C ALA A 160 12.20 -19.50 4.63
N PHE A 161 13.03 -19.35 3.61
CA PHE A 161 14.34 -18.70 3.71
C PHE A 161 14.42 -17.48 2.80
N CYS A 162 14.77 -16.32 3.37
CA CYS A 162 15.10 -15.14 2.59
C CYS A 162 16.61 -15.04 2.43
N SER A 163 17.07 -14.61 1.25
CA SER A 163 18.49 -14.27 1.04
C SER A 163 18.86 -12.92 1.62
N ASN A 164 17.89 -12.04 1.77
CA ASN A 164 18.04 -10.79 2.50
C ASN A 164 16.68 -10.34 3.03
N ALA A 165 16.67 -9.70 4.18
CA ALA A 165 15.55 -8.92 4.67
C ALA A 165 16.04 -7.56 5.15
N HIS A 166 15.20 -6.54 5.11
CA HIS A 166 15.53 -5.26 5.74
C HIS A 166 14.34 -4.59 6.40
N ILE A 167 14.68 -3.78 7.39
CA ILE A 167 13.83 -2.74 7.97
C ILE A 167 14.33 -1.41 7.46
N ALA A 168 13.42 -0.53 7.03
CA ALA A 168 13.78 0.80 6.60
C ALA A 168 12.72 1.85 6.97
N ILE A 169 13.17 3.10 7.08
CA ILE A 169 12.33 4.27 6.77
C ILE A 169 12.63 4.67 5.33
N ARG A 170 11.60 4.72 4.50
CA ARG A 170 11.69 5.01 3.08
C ARG A 170 10.98 6.30 2.76
N TYR A 171 11.63 7.14 1.96
CA TYR A 171 11.00 8.31 1.35
C TYR A 171 11.00 8.22 -0.18
N TRP A 172 10.06 8.92 -0.80
CA TRP A 172 9.90 9.04 -2.25
C TRP A 172 9.39 10.43 -2.60
N PHE A 173 10.01 11.05 -3.60
CA PHE A 173 9.60 12.32 -4.19
C PHE A 173 8.59 12.07 -5.31
N ASP A 174 7.45 12.75 -5.26
CA ASP A 174 6.53 12.75 -6.39
C ASP A 174 7.15 13.45 -7.63
N LYS A 175 6.39 13.48 -8.73
CA LYS A 175 6.84 14.12 -9.99
C LYS A 175 7.11 15.62 -9.86
N GLN A 176 6.62 16.24 -8.79
CA GLN A 176 6.84 17.65 -8.48
C GLN A 176 8.05 17.84 -7.56
N GLY A 177 8.74 16.76 -7.17
CA GLY A 177 9.88 16.81 -6.27
C GLY A 177 9.46 17.00 -4.80
N LYS A 178 8.29 16.50 -4.41
CA LYS A 178 7.74 16.67 -3.06
C LYS A 178 7.56 15.35 -2.32
N ILE A 179 7.76 15.38 -1.01
CA ILE A 179 7.34 14.35 -0.06
C ILE A 179 6.00 14.82 0.52
N SER A 180 4.93 14.04 0.31
CA SER A 180 3.54 14.27 0.75
C SER A 180 3.25 15.59 1.47
N GLY A 181 2.60 16.52 0.77
CA GLY A 181 2.10 17.76 1.35
C GLY A 181 3.15 18.84 1.59
N LEU A 182 4.44 18.48 1.62
CA LEU A 182 5.52 19.45 1.79
C LEU A 182 5.83 20.20 0.49
N LEU A 183 6.41 21.38 0.63
CA LEU A 183 7.06 22.11 -0.45
C LEU A 183 8.36 21.40 -0.88
N VAL A 184 8.88 21.79 -2.04
CA VAL A 184 10.06 21.13 -2.64
C VAL A 184 11.28 21.27 -1.73
N ASP A 185 11.53 22.47 -1.20
CA ASP A 185 12.71 22.70 -0.37
C ASP A 185 12.57 22.04 1.01
N GLU A 186 11.36 22.02 1.58
CA GLU A 186 11.03 21.26 2.78
C GLU A 186 11.26 19.76 2.59
N SER A 187 10.90 19.23 1.42
CA SER A 187 11.09 17.82 1.08
C SER A 187 12.59 17.48 0.98
N LYS A 188 13.41 18.39 0.47
CA LYS A 188 14.88 18.23 0.45
C LYS A 188 15.47 18.30 1.85
N SER A 189 15.00 19.22 2.69
CA SER A 189 15.44 19.35 4.08
C SER A 189 15.07 18.10 4.88
N LEU A 190 13.82 17.62 4.76
CA LEU A 190 13.37 16.37 5.40
C LEU A 190 14.19 15.18 4.92
N LYS A 191 14.44 15.06 3.60
CA LYS A 191 15.33 14.02 3.07
C LYS A 191 16.69 14.06 3.78
N ASN A 192 17.34 15.23 3.79
CA ASN A 192 18.67 15.37 4.37
C ASN A 192 18.65 15.06 5.88
N PHE A 193 17.59 15.47 6.58
CA PHE A 193 17.38 15.13 7.98
C PHE A 193 17.30 13.61 8.17
N VAL A 194 16.40 12.94 7.43
CA VAL A 194 16.21 11.48 7.50
C VAL A 194 17.50 10.73 7.19
N ASP A 195 18.24 11.13 6.15
CA ASP A 195 19.51 10.50 5.75
C ASP A 195 20.57 10.54 6.86
N ASN A 196 20.48 11.49 7.79
CA ASN A 196 21.44 11.71 8.88
C ASN A 196 20.91 11.32 10.26
N LEU A 197 19.68 10.79 10.38
CA LEU A 197 19.14 10.31 11.65
C LEU A 197 19.95 9.13 12.17
N ASP A 198 20.41 9.18 13.42
CA ASP A 198 21.08 8.05 14.09
C ASP A 198 20.05 7.16 14.79
N ILE A 199 19.63 6.09 14.11
CA ILE A 199 18.56 5.18 14.54
C ILE A 199 19.15 3.87 15.08
N HIS A 200 20.09 3.28 14.35
CA HIS A 200 20.65 1.95 14.60
C HIS A 200 22.13 1.88 14.16
N GLU A 201 22.97 1.18 14.91
CA GLU A 201 24.41 1.11 14.66
C GLU A 201 24.78 0.55 13.27
N ASP A 202 24.08 -0.50 12.83
CA ASP A 202 24.26 -1.12 11.51
C ASP A 202 23.48 -0.45 10.38
N GLN A 203 22.90 0.73 10.60
CA GLN A 203 22.11 1.39 9.57
C GLN A 203 22.98 1.80 8.38
N LYS A 204 22.35 1.82 7.21
CA LYS A 204 22.97 2.31 5.99
C LYS A 204 21.97 3.06 5.13
N LEU A 205 22.53 3.92 4.28
CA LEU A 205 21.78 4.71 3.34
C LEU A 205 21.75 4.04 1.96
N TYR A 206 20.57 3.94 1.38
CA TYR A 206 20.36 3.54 -0.01
C TYR A 206 19.59 4.63 -0.74
N GLN A 207 20.13 5.10 -1.88
CA GLN A 207 19.48 6.12 -2.71
C GLN A 207 19.39 5.65 -4.16
N ARG A 208 18.23 5.86 -4.78
CA ARG A 208 18.00 5.57 -6.19
C ARG A 208 16.96 6.53 -6.76
N GLY A 209 17.42 7.44 -7.61
CA GLY A 209 16.57 8.41 -8.29
C GLY A 209 15.76 9.25 -7.30
N GLU A 210 14.43 9.22 -7.46
CA GLU A 210 13.46 9.95 -6.63
C GLU A 210 13.17 9.27 -5.28
N SER A 211 14.00 8.32 -4.85
CA SER A 211 13.76 7.56 -3.62
C SER A 211 15.02 7.34 -2.81
N GLY A 212 14.84 7.23 -1.49
CA GLY A 212 15.89 6.79 -0.60
C GLY A 212 15.35 6.09 0.64
N ARG A 213 16.25 5.37 1.31
CA ARG A 213 15.95 4.52 2.45
C ARG A 213 17.12 4.58 3.42
N VAL A 214 16.84 4.81 4.69
CA VAL A 214 17.75 4.45 5.78
C VAL A 214 17.31 3.07 6.26
N MET A 215 18.21 2.09 6.24
CA MET A 215 17.85 0.68 6.38
C MET A 215 18.88 -0.14 7.15
N VAL A 216 18.45 -1.25 7.74
CA VAL A 216 19.30 -2.30 8.32
C VAL A 216 18.97 -3.63 7.64
N ASP A 217 19.98 -4.36 7.20
CA ASP A 217 19.85 -5.66 6.52
C ASP A 217 20.01 -6.83 7.50
N PHE A 218 19.33 -7.93 7.20
CA PHE A 218 19.33 -9.15 8.00
C PHE A 218 19.33 -10.39 7.12
N GLY A 219 19.99 -11.44 7.58
CA GLY A 219 19.79 -12.81 7.08
C GLY A 219 18.89 -13.59 8.03
N GLY A 220 18.00 -14.43 7.49
CA GLY A 220 17.15 -15.27 8.35
C GLY A 220 16.06 -16.06 7.63
N SER A 221 15.11 -16.54 8.44
CA SER A 221 14.05 -17.44 8.01
C SER A 221 12.71 -17.03 8.57
N THR A 222 11.65 -17.10 7.76
CA THR A 222 10.27 -16.86 8.22
C THR A 222 9.76 -17.90 9.22
N LEU A 223 10.45 -19.03 9.33
CA LEU A 223 10.16 -20.10 10.29
C LEU A 223 10.87 -19.91 11.64
N ASP A 224 11.80 -18.96 11.74
CA ASP A 224 12.53 -18.66 12.97
C ASP A 224 11.84 -17.55 13.77
N ASP A 225 11.40 -17.91 14.98
CA ASP A 225 10.77 -17.01 15.92
C ASP A 225 11.70 -15.90 16.40
N ASN A 226 13.00 -16.16 16.51
CA ASN A 226 13.97 -15.15 16.91
C ASN A 226 14.19 -14.15 15.78
N PHE A 227 14.20 -14.58 14.52
CA PHE A 227 14.27 -13.70 13.37
C PHE A 227 13.10 -12.72 13.32
N ALA A 228 11.86 -13.20 13.56
CA ALA A 228 10.69 -12.32 13.65
C ALA A 228 10.84 -11.25 14.76
N LYS A 229 11.40 -11.63 15.91
CA LYS A 229 11.67 -10.69 17.03
C LYS A 229 12.75 -9.67 16.67
N PHE A 230 13.86 -10.08 16.05
CA PHE A 230 14.91 -9.15 15.63
C PHE A 230 14.40 -8.10 14.65
N LEU A 231 13.62 -8.51 13.64
CA LEU A 231 12.99 -7.57 12.71
C LEU A 231 12.00 -6.65 13.44
N ALA A 232 11.24 -7.17 14.41
CA ALA A 232 10.27 -6.40 15.17
C ALA A 232 10.93 -5.38 16.10
N ASP A 233 11.98 -5.75 16.82
CA ASP A 233 12.73 -4.86 17.71
C ASP A 233 13.44 -3.75 16.90
N THR A 234 13.99 -4.10 15.74
CA THR A 234 14.56 -3.10 14.81
C THR A 234 13.47 -2.15 14.29
N LEU A 235 12.33 -2.68 13.83
CA LEU A 235 11.21 -1.84 13.38
C LEU A 235 10.70 -0.92 14.50
N ARG A 236 10.60 -1.44 15.73
CA ARG A 236 10.22 -0.64 16.90
C ARG A 236 11.22 0.50 17.10
N ARG A 237 12.53 0.22 17.06
CA ARG A 237 13.58 1.24 17.17
C ARG A 237 13.46 2.33 16.11
N PHE A 238 13.19 1.95 14.86
CA PHE A 238 12.94 2.91 13.77
C PHE A 238 11.74 3.82 14.05
N ILE A 239 10.67 3.28 14.63
CA ILE A 239 9.48 4.06 14.99
C ILE A 239 9.80 4.98 16.16
N GLU A 240 10.38 4.46 17.23
CA GLU A 240 10.69 5.21 18.46
C GLU A 240 11.66 6.37 18.24
N VAL A 241 12.62 6.22 17.33
CA VAL A 241 13.60 7.27 17.06
C VAL A 241 13.12 8.20 15.96
N ALA A 242 12.71 7.66 14.80
CA ALA A 242 12.46 8.50 13.64
C ALA A 242 11.12 9.23 13.73
N THR A 243 10.08 8.66 14.36
CA THR A 243 8.77 9.34 14.42
C THR A 243 8.86 10.65 15.21
N PRO A 244 9.33 10.68 16.48
CA PRO A 244 9.46 11.93 17.22
C PRO A 244 10.39 12.92 16.53
N ALA A 245 11.57 12.46 16.10
CA ALA A 245 12.57 13.34 15.50
C ALA A 245 12.05 14.03 14.23
N ILE A 246 11.26 13.33 13.40
CA ILE A 246 10.64 13.93 12.21
C ILE A 246 9.53 14.91 12.61
N MET A 247 8.75 14.65 13.66
CA MET A 247 7.74 15.60 14.13
C MET A 247 8.39 16.86 14.69
N ASP A 248 9.40 16.73 15.56
CA ASP A 248 10.13 17.85 16.12
C ASP A 248 10.78 18.71 15.02
N PHE A 249 11.40 18.07 14.02
CA PHE A 249 11.96 18.76 12.85
C PHE A 249 10.92 19.61 12.08
N LEU A 250 9.67 19.16 12.02
CA LEU A 250 8.60 19.89 11.33
C LEU A 250 8.02 21.01 12.20
N ASP A 251 7.95 20.79 13.51
CA ASP A 251 7.44 21.77 14.48
C ASP A 251 8.41 22.95 14.64
N GLU A 252 9.71 22.68 14.83
CA GLU A 252 10.76 23.72 14.91
C GLU A 252 10.74 24.63 13.67
N ARG A 253 10.50 24.06 12.50
CA ARG A 253 10.39 24.82 11.25
C ARG A 253 9.16 25.72 11.22
N ASN A 254 8.01 25.22 11.68
CA ASN A 254 6.77 26.01 11.67
C ASN A 254 6.86 27.21 12.62
N GLU A 255 7.66 27.14 13.68
CA GLU A 255 7.93 28.25 14.60
C GLU A 255 8.87 29.32 14.00
N GLU A 256 9.72 28.97 13.03
CA GLU A 256 10.61 29.93 12.34
C GLU A 256 9.89 30.76 11.25
N ASP A 257 8.73 30.31 10.78
CA ASP A 257 7.93 30.96 9.74
C ASP A 257 6.79 31.87 10.30
N GLU A 258 6.60 31.94 11.63
CA GLU A 258 5.67 32.84 12.35
C GLU A 258 6.33 34.14 12.85
#